data_AF-A0A2P4XG41-F1
#
_entry.id   AF-A0A2P4XG41-F1
#
_cell.length_a   1.000
_cell.length_b   1.000
_cell.length_c   1.000
_cell.angle_alpha   90.00
_cell.angle_beta   90.00
_cell.angle_gamma   90.00
#
_symmetry.space_group_name_H-M   'P 1'
#
loop_
_entity.id
_entity.type
_entity.pdbx_description
1 polymer ?
#
loop_
_entity_poly.entity_id
_entity_poly.type
_entity_poly.pdbx_seq_one_letter_code
_entity_poly.pdbx_strand_id
1 'polypeptide(L)'
;MGAEDRHVLVLVYNASSHTEEGLTLTNVRVEKLPPNTTSKLQPLDQGIICCVKRSVLNKKMIRALEVIDDGTDDNPYKVGMQKGVEWCAEAWRELSPKRIALV
;
A
#
# COMPACT_ATOMS: atom_id res chain seq x y z
N MET A 1 15.15 6.39 17.75
CA MET A 1 15.52 5.00 17.39
C MET A 1 16.92 4.71 17.93
N GLY A 2 18.01 5.05 17.24
CA GLY A 2 19.38 4.86 17.78
C GLY A 2 19.68 5.68 19.05
N ALA A 3 19.24 6.95 19.10
CA ALA A 3 19.40 7.80 20.30
C ALA A 3 18.61 7.31 21.53
N GLU A 4 17.63 6.42 21.33
CA GLU A 4 16.81 5.81 22.39
C GLU A 4 17.10 4.31 22.53
N ASP A 5 18.16 3.82 21.88
CA ASP A 5 18.55 2.40 21.80
C ASP A 5 17.43 1.43 21.39
N ARG A 6 16.49 1.90 20.56
CA ARG A 6 15.40 1.08 20.02
C ARG A 6 15.86 0.35 18.76
N HIS A 7 15.81 -0.97 18.83
CA HIS A 7 16.04 -1.85 17.69
C HIS A 7 14.76 -2.12 16.91
N VAL A 8 14.84 -2.03 15.59
CA VAL A 8 13.71 -2.28 14.69
C VAL A 8 14.03 -3.41 13.71
N LEU A 9 13.07 -4.32 13.55
CA LEU A 9 13.06 -5.31 12.50
C LEU A 9 12.20 -4.79 11.34
N VAL A 10 12.77 -4.70 10.14
CA VAL A 10 12.07 -4.33 8.91
C VAL A 10 11.91 -5.58 8.06
N LEU A 11 10.67 -6.06 7.95
CA LEU A 11 10.32 -7.17 7.07
C LEU A 11 10.06 -6.64 5.66
N VAL A 12 10.81 -7.11 4.68
CA VAL A 12 10.68 -6.71 3.27
C VAL A 12 10.41 -7.90 2.37
N TYR A 13 9.82 -7.65 1.20
CA TYR A 13 9.71 -8.66 0.16
C TYR A 13 11.10 -9.07 -0.35
N ASN A 14 11.22 -10.31 -0.81
CA ASN A 14 12.43 -10.78 -1.50
C ASN A 14 12.48 -10.27 -2.95
N ALA A 15 12.68 -8.95 -3.10
CA ALA A 15 13.02 -8.31 -4.36
C ALA A 15 14.52 -8.10 -4.47
N SER A 16 15.03 -8.19 -5.69
CA SER A 16 16.43 -7.85 -6.00
C SER A 16 16.78 -6.40 -5.70
N SER A 17 15.80 -5.49 -5.77
CA SER A 17 15.97 -4.08 -5.41
C SER A 17 16.15 -3.83 -3.91
N HIS A 18 15.79 -4.79 -3.05
CA HIS A 18 15.99 -4.68 -1.60
C HIS A 18 17.37 -5.23 -1.25
N THR A 19 18.41 -4.41 -1.38
CA THR A 19 19.80 -4.77 -1.03
C THR A 19 20.28 -3.96 0.17
N GLU A 20 21.09 -4.58 1.01
CA GLU A 20 21.79 -3.93 2.13
C GLU A 20 23.23 -3.57 1.76
N GLU A 21 23.64 -3.81 0.52
CA GLU A 21 24.98 -3.49 0.04
C GLU A 21 25.31 -2.01 0.22
N GLY A 22 26.44 -1.74 0.88
CA GLY A 22 26.89 -0.38 1.17
C GLY A 22 26.19 0.31 2.35
N LEU A 23 25.26 -0.37 3.04
CA LEU A 23 24.61 0.17 4.24
C LEU A 23 25.29 -0.33 5.53
N THR A 24 25.48 0.59 6.48
CA THR A 24 25.87 0.24 7.86
C THR A 24 24.69 0.52 8.78
N LEU A 25 24.03 -0.53 9.26
CA LEU A 25 22.84 -0.43 10.11
C LEU A 25 23.19 -0.88 11.54
N THR A 26 22.99 0.00 12.53
CA THR A 26 23.33 -0.28 13.94
C THR A 26 22.12 -0.68 14.80
N ASN A 27 20.93 -0.16 14.47
CA ASN A 27 19.69 -0.39 15.22
C ASN A 27 18.53 -0.85 14.33
N VAL A 28 18.82 -1.20 13.08
CA VAL A 28 17.85 -1.71 12.11
C VAL A 28 18.36 -3.04 11.58
N ARG A 29 17.51 -4.06 11.64
CA ARG A 29 17.72 -5.35 10.99
C ARG A 29 16.71 -5.48 9.87
N VAL A 30 17.16 -5.72 8.65
CA VAL A 30 16.27 -6.00 7.52
C VAL A 30 16.19 -7.50 7.32
N GLU A 31 14.99 -8.04 7.16
CA GLU A 31 14.77 -9.45 6.88
C GLU A 31 13.87 -9.62 5.66
N LYS A 32 14.30 -10.50 4.75
CA LYS A 32 13.54 -10.82 3.54
C LYS A 32 12.59 -11.97 3.80
N LEU A 33 11.32 -11.78 3.44
CA LEU A 33 10.34 -12.86 3.47
C LEU A 33 10.74 -13.99 2.50
N PRO A 34 10.40 -15.27 2.76
CA PRO A 34 10.71 -16.36 1.84
C PRO A 34 10.09 -16.13 0.45
N PRO A 35 10.72 -16.62 -0.62
CA PRO A 35 10.17 -16.51 -1.97
C PRO A 35 8.71 -16.99 -2.06
N ASN A 36 7.88 -16.30 -2.84
CA ASN A 36 6.48 -16.67 -3.10
C ASN A 36 5.54 -16.72 -1.87
N THR A 37 5.91 -16.08 -0.76
CA THR A 37 5.06 -16.04 0.45
C THR A 37 4.29 -14.73 0.63
N THR A 38 4.47 -13.76 -0.28
CA THR A 38 4.03 -12.37 -0.14
C THR A 38 2.54 -12.23 0.21
N SER A 39 1.66 -12.90 -0.54
CA SER A 39 0.21 -12.83 -0.31
C SER A 39 -0.27 -13.50 0.98
N LYS A 40 0.54 -14.37 1.59
CA LYS A 40 0.19 -15.14 2.79
C LYS A 40 0.87 -14.66 4.06
N LEU A 41 2.07 -14.09 3.95
CA LEU A 41 2.88 -13.69 5.11
C LEU A 41 3.05 -12.19 5.25
N GLN A 42 2.81 -11.38 4.20
CA GLN A 42 3.06 -9.95 4.29
C GLN A 42 1.81 -9.20 4.82
N PRO A 43 1.89 -8.58 6.02
CA PRO A 43 0.79 -7.79 6.58
C PRO A 43 0.37 -6.62 5.68
N LEU A 44 1.34 -6.04 4.98
CA LEU A 44 1.12 -4.94 4.07
C LEU A 44 0.16 -5.32 2.94
N ASP A 45 0.33 -6.52 2.36
CA ASP A 45 -0.51 -7.00 1.25
C ASP A 45 -1.92 -7.34 1.73
N GLN A 46 -2.03 -8.12 2.82
CA GLN A 46 -3.31 -8.62 3.32
C GLN A 46 -4.17 -7.55 4.00
N GLY A 47 -3.53 -6.63 4.72
CA GLY A 47 -4.23 -5.56 5.42
C GLY A 47 -4.35 -4.31 4.55
N ILE A 48 -3.26 -3.54 4.52
CA ILE A 48 -3.23 -2.17 4.02
C ILE A 48 -3.54 -2.11 2.53
N ILE A 49 -2.79 -2.83 1.69
CA ILE A 49 -2.92 -2.76 0.23
C ILE A 49 -4.30 -3.26 -0.19
N CYS A 50 -4.79 -4.34 0.40
CA CYS A 50 -6.15 -4.85 0.16
C CYS A 50 -7.21 -3.77 0.43
N CYS A 51 -7.14 -3.11 1.59
CA CYS A 51 -8.11 -2.08 1.97
C CYS A 51 -8.01 -0.83 1.07
N VAL A 52 -6.80 -0.35 0.76
CA VAL A 52 -6.59 0.80 -0.13
C VAL A 52 -7.11 0.50 -1.53
N LYS A 53 -6.75 -0.66 -2.10
CA LYS A 53 -7.24 -1.08 -3.43
C LYS A 53 -8.76 -1.12 -3.47
N ARG A 54 -9.40 -1.67 -2.44
CA ARG A 54 -10.87 -1.73 -2.35
C ARG A 54 -11.51 -0.34 -2.33
N SER A 55 -10.98 0.60 -1.54
CA SER A 55 -11.50 1.98 -1.50
C SER A 55 -11.33 2.68 -2.84
N VAL A 56 -10.14 2.60 -3.44
CA VAL A 56 -9.85 3.21 -4.75
C VAL A 56 -10.73 2.64 -5.86
N LEU A 57 -10.92 1.31 -5.89
CA LEU A 57 -11.79 0.66 -6.88
C LEU A 57 -13.26 1.09 -6.70
N ASN A 58 -13.76 1.17 -5.46
CA ASN A 58 -15.10 1.68 -5.21
C ASN A 58 -15.28 3.12 -5.72
N LYS A 59 -14.35 4.03 -5.40
CA LYS A 59 -14.37 5.42 -5.89
C LYS A 59 -14.33 5.47 -7.42
N LYS A 60 -13.52 4.61 -8.05
CA LYS A 60 -13.46 4.48 -9.52
C LYS A 60 -14.80 4.05 -10.12
N MET A 61 -15.50 3.09 -9.51
CA MET A 61 -16.78 2.61 -10.01
C MET A 61 -17.90 3.64 -9.83
N ILE A 62 -17.95 4.33 -8.68
CA ILE A 62 -18.92 5.41 -8.46
C ILE A 62 -18.73 6.51 -9.50
N ARG A 63 -17.49 6.97 -9.70
CA ARG A 63 -17.17 7.97 -10.74
C ARG A 63 -17.56 7.49 -12.14
N ALA A 64 -17.34 6.22 -12.46
CA ALA A 64 -17.69 5.68 -13.77
C ALA A 64 -19.21 5.73 -14.02
N LEU A 65 -20.02 5.44 -12.99
CA LEU A 65 -21.48 5.59 -13.08
C LEU A 65 -21.89 7.05 -13.30
N GLU A 66 -21.31 7.99 -12.55
CA GLU A 66 -21.56 9.43 -12.72
C GLU A 66 -21.24 9.90 -14.16
N VAL A 67 -20.12 9.46 -14.73
CA VAL A 67 -19.74 9.83 -16.11
C VAL A 67 -20.71 9.25 -17.14
N ILE A 68 -21.21 8.03 -16.91
CA ILE A 68 -22.21 7.39 -17.78
C ILE A 68 -23.53 8.17 -17.72
N ASP A 69 -23.99 8.50 -16.52
CA ASP A 69 -25.25 9.23 -16.32
C ASP A 69 -25.20 10.64 -16.91
N ASP A 70 -24.07 11.34 -16.74
CA ASP A 70 -23.88 12.69 -17.26
C ASP A 70 -23.52 12.73 -18.77
N GLY A 71 -23.12 11.59 -19.35
CA GLY A 71 -22.67 11.49 -20.74
C GLY A 71 -21.41 12.30 -21.06
N THR A 72 -20.52 12.50 -20.08
CA THR A 72 -19.43 13.49 -20.14
C THR A 72 -18.12 12.99 -20.77
N ASP A 73 -17.90 11.67 -20.86
CA ASP A 73 -16.72 11.06 -21.51
C ASP A 73 -17.09 9.67 -22.06
N ASP A 74 -16.59 9.34 -23.26
CA ASP A 74 -16.79 8.03 -23.89
C ASP A 74 -16.11 6.88 -23.13
N ASN A 75 -15.11 7.20 -22.28
CA ASN A 75 -14.45 6.25 -21.42
C ASN A 75 -14.70 6.57 -19.93
N PRO A 76 -15.76 6.00 -19.32
CA PRO A 76 -16.11 6.27 -17.93
C PRO A 76 -15.07 5.77 -16.91
N TYR A 77 -14.13 4.91 -17.34
CA TYR A 77 -13.07 4.37 -16.48
C TYR A 77 -11.78 5.19 -16.53
N LYS A 78 -11.72 6.24 -17.35
CA LYS A 78 -10.55 7.10 -17.49
C LYS A 78 -10.35 7.92 -16.21
N VAL A 79 -9.22 7.68 -15.55
CA VAL A 79 -8.81 8.39 -14.33
C VAL A 79 -7.36 8.83 -14.50
N GLY A 80 -7.10 10.12 -14.31
CA GLY A 80 -5.75 10.67 -14.34
C GLY A 80 -4.93 10.23 -13.12
N MET A 81 -3.61 10.16 -13.30
CA MET A 81 -2.68 9.73 -12.24
C MET A 81 -2.80 10.57 -10.97
N GLN A 82 -2.95 11.90 -11.09
CA GLN A 82 -3.17 12.78 -9.95
C GLN A 82 -4.39 12.33 -9.13
N LYS A 83 -5.52 12.06 -9.78
CA LYS A 83 -6.74 11.64 -9.10
C LYS A 83 -6.58 10.27 -8.43
N GLY A 84 -5.85 9.36 -9.08
CA GLY A 84 -5.48 8.07 -8.47
C GLY A 84 -4.66 8.24 -7.19
N VAL A 85 -3.68 9.14 -7.18
CA VAL A 85 -2.86 9.44 -5.99
C VAL A 85 -3.70 10.07 -4.88
N GLU A 86 -4.58 11.02 -5.20
CA GLU A 86 -5.52 11.63 -4.26
C GLU A 86 -6.40 10.56 -3.58
N TRP A 87 -6.99 9.66 -4.36
CA TRP A 87 -7.81 8.57 -3.82
C TRP A 87 -7.03 7.60 -2.95
N CYS A 88 -5.77 7.29 -3.29
CA CYS A 88 -4.90 6.50 -2.41
C CYS A 88 -4.65 7.21 -1.07
N ALA A 89 -4.41 8.52 -1.08
CA ALA A 89 -4.18 9.31 0.13
C ALA A 89 -5.45 9.45 0.99
N GLU A 90 -6.62 9.60 0.38
CA GLU A 90 -7.91 9.50 1.07
C GLU A 90 -8.12 8.12 1.69
N ALA A 91 -7.94 7.06 0.90
CA ALA A 91 -8.11 5.69 1.35
C ALA A 91 -7.20 5.38 2.56
N TRP A 92 -5.94 5.83 2.53
CA TRP A 92 -5.01 5.70 3.65
C TRP A 92 -5.51 6.40 4.92
N ARG A 93 -6.04 7.63 4.81
CA ARG A 93 -6.59 8.37 5.95
C ARG A 93 -7.84 7.75 6.54
N GLU A 94 -8.63 7.07 5.71
CA GLU A 94 -9.85 6.35 6.12
C GLU A 94 -9.55 4.99 6.80
N LEU A 95 -8.30 4.48 6.72
CA LEU A 95 -7.93 3.22 7.36
C LEU A 95 -7.97 3.34 8.88
N SER A 96 -8.83 2.55 9.52
CA SER A 96 -8.81 2.44 10.97
C SER A 96 -7.53 1.74 11.46
N PRO A 97 -6.90 2.19 12.56
CA PRO A 97 -5.72 1.53 13.13
C PRO A 97 -5.90 0.04 13.42
N LYS A 98 -7.12 -0.39 13.77
CA LYS A 98 -7.48 -1.81 13.99
C LYS A 98 -7.20 -2.70 12.78
N ARG A 99 -7.28 -2.18 11.55
CA ARG A 99 -6.99 -2.94 10.31
C ARG A 99 -5.51 -3.09 10.01
N ILE A 100 -4.66 -2.29 10.67
CA ILE A 100 -3.20 -2.36 10.55
C ILE A 100 -2.65 -3.42 11.51
N ALA A 101 -3.36 -3.72 12.61
CA ALA A 101 -2.93 -4.63 13.68
C ALA A 101 -3.52 -6.05 13.62
N LEU A 102 -4.27 -6.40 12.58
CA LEU A 102 -5.00 -7.69 12.45
C LEU A 102 -4.37 -8.69 11.47
N VAL A 103 -3.07 -8.55 11.15
CA VAL A 103 -2.32 -9.57 10.41
C VAL A 103 -1.25 -10.17 11.30
#